data_AF-A0A2G5T2N9-F1
#
_entry.id   AF-A0A2G5T2N9-F1
#
_cell.length_a   1.000
_cell.length_b   1.000
_cell.length_c   1.000
_cell.angle_alpha   90.00
_cell.angle_beta   90.00
_cell.angle_gamma   90.00
#
_symmetry.space_group_name_H-M   'P 1'
#
loop_
_entity.id
_entity.type
_entity.pdbx_description
1 polymer ?
#
loop_
_entity_poly.entity_id
_entity_poly.type
_entity_poly.pdbx_seq_one_letter_code
_entity_poly.pdbx_strand_id
1 'polypeptide(L)'
;MRFEADSRSLRPLFAPPCFWDKFEIIRHRIMKRRILFSPLVLLACTKLGSTAPTHCLQGCTCDRTSESPTIICHDANMTHFPLPITNPKTSFNFLQLTCNDIRTVPDLDLIMQSFPDLHGIDFQGNPHLNCTSLEQFARKLAILSDCHSSEKLSCQKTPTPASKSKNSASKFCDGHCQSAKKMGDLWKDIKQFTKKFNVKQVLNDFFDYK
;
A
#
# COMPACT_ATOMS: atom_id res chain seq x y z
N MET A 1 36.86 -32.85 15.81
CA MET A 1 36.18 -34.00 15.17
C MET A 1 35.87 -33.61 13.74
N ARG A 2 36.38 -34.39 12.80
CA ARG A 2 36.40 -34.18 11.34
C ARG A 2 35.70 -35.39 10.76
N PHE A 3 34.74 -35.21 9.86
CA PHE A 3 34.24 -36.31 9.02
C PHE A 3 34.21 -35.81 7.58
N GLU A 4 35.06 -36.46 6.78
CA GLU A 4 35.14 -36.41 5.33
C GLU A 4 34.29 -37.54 4.72
N ALA A 5 33.77 -37.25 3.52
CA ALA A 5 33.45 -38.14 2.38
C ALA A 5 32.38 -39.25 2.59
N ASP A 6 31.62 -39.72 1.60
CA ASP A 6 31.86 -39.78 0.15
C ASP A 6 30.54 -39.89 -0.64
N SER A 7 30.67 -39.70 -1.94
CA SER A 7 29.68 -39.55 -3.00
C SER A 7 29.37 -40.86 -3.77
N ARG A 8 28.20 -40.86 -4.44
CA ARG A 8 27.92 -41.32 -5.82
C ARG A 8 26.87 -42.45 -6.01
N SER A 9 26.04 -42.18 -7.04
CA SER A 9 25.39 -43.13 -7.97
C SER A 9 24.16 -43.86 -7.45
N LEU A 10 23.02 -43.99 -8.15
CA LEU A 10 22.70 -43.92 -9.58
C LEU A 10 21.21 -43.55 -9.79
N ARG A 11 21.00 -42.89 -10.93
CA ARG A 11 19.83 -42.48 -11.74
C ARG A 11 18.49 -43.27 -11.73
N PRO A 12 17.44 -42.68 -12.37
CA PRO A 12 16.02 -42.85 -12.07
C PRO A 12 15.30 -43.85 -13.00
N LEU A 13 14.11 -44.29 -12.60
CA LEU A 13 13.20 -45.10 -13.40
C LEU A 13 11.95 -44.30 -13.86
N PHE A 14 11.77 -44.25 -15.19
CA PHE A 14 10.54 -44.26 -16.03
C PHE A 14 9.40 -43.24 -15.73
N ALA A 15 9.07 -42.23 -16.56
CA ALA A 15 8.59 -42.18 -17.96
C ALA A 15 7.19 -42.83 -18.17
N PRO A 16 6.32 -42.42 -19.15
CA PRO A 16 6.49 -41.43 -20.23
C PRO A 16 5.28 -40.48 -20.50
N PRO A 17 5.42 -39.55 -21.47
CA PRO A 17 4.36 -38.73 -22.07
C PRO A 17 3.74 -39.37 -23.33
N CYS A 18 2.46 -39.15 -23.60
CA CYS A 18 1.82 -39.42 -24.90
C CYS A 18 2.14 -38.23 -25.84
N PHE A 19 2.99 -38.37 -26.86
CA PHE A 19 2.81 -39.01 -28.19
C PHE A 19 1.98 -38.15 -29.18
N TRP A 20 2.76 -37.55 -30.12
CA TRP A 20 2.55 -37.13 -31.52
C TRP A 20 1.12 -37.24 -32.12
N ASP A 21 0.63 -36.31 -32.95
CA ASP A 21 1.18 -36.04 -34.30
C ASP A 21 0.71 -34.71 -34.92
N LYS A 22 1.58 -34.16 -35.78
CA LYS A 22 1.27 -33.19 -36.84
C LYS A 22 0.48 -33.91 -37.93
N PHE A 23 -0.51 -33.25 -38.53
CA PHE A 23 -0.82 -33.49 -39.95
C PHE A 23 -1.16 -32.19 -40.68
N GLU A 24 -0.62 -32.16 -41.90
CA GLU A 24 -0.59 -31.10 -42.88
C GLU A 24 -1.95 -30.57 -43.36
N ILE A 25 -1.83 -29.41 -43.98
CA ILE A 25 -2.80 -28.60 -44.74
C ILE A 25 -3.53 -29.41 -45.83
N ILE A 26 -4.86 -29.30 -45.88
CA ILE A 26 -5.63 -29.47 -47.13
C ILE A 26 -6.55 -28.26 -47.33
N ARG A 27 -6.23 -27.49 -48.36
CA ARG A 27 -7.03 -26.43 -48.97
C ARG A 27 -7.84 -27.05 -50.10
N HIS A 28 -9.18 -27.05 -50.06
CA HIS A 28 -10.05 -26.76 -51.22
C HIS A 28 -11.57 -26.88 -50.95
N ARG A 29 -12.30 -25.98 -51.60
CA ARG A 29 -13.69 -26.04 -52.11
C ARG A 29 -14.87 -25.83 -51.15
N ILE A 30 -15.29 -24.56 -51.15
CA ILE A 30 -16.66 -24.06 -51.34
C ILE A 30 -17.69 -25.14 -51.75
N MET A 31 -18.72 -25.35 -50.92
CA MET A 31 -20.11 -25.52 -51.36
C MET A 31 -21.08 -24.95 -50.33
N LYS A 32 -21.95 -24.07 -50.83
CA LYS A 32 -23.14 -23.53 -50.15
C LYS A 32 -24.01 -24.66 -49.59
N ARG A 33 -24.24 -24.68 -48.28
CA ARG A 33 -25.47 -25.24 -47.69
C ARG A 33 -26.02 -24.24 -46.70
N ARG A 34 -27.24 -23.76 -47.00
CA ARG A 34 -28.06 -22.93 -46.12
C ARG A 34 -28.37 -23.77 -44.87
N ILE A 35 -27.71 -23.45 -43.77
CA ILE A 35 -28.07 -23.95 -42.45
C ILE A 35 -28.63 -22.75 -41.72
N LEU A 36 -29.94 -22.81 -41.42
CA LEU A 36 -30.63 -21.89 -40.52
C LEU A 36 -29.99 -22.05 -39.13
N PHE A 37 -29.00 -21.22 -38.81
CA PHE A 37 -28.46 -21.11 -37.46
C PHE A 37 -29.41 -20.27 -36.63
N SER A 38 -30.22 -20.97 -35.82
CA SER A 38 -30.92 -20.38 -34.68
C SER A 38 -29.92 -19.57 -33.83
N PRO A 39 -30.16 -18.28 -33.52
CA PRO A 39 -29.30 -17.53 -32.64
C PRO A 39 -29.61 -17.97 -31.20
N LEU A 40 -28.98 -19.06 -30.77
CA LEU A 40 -28.93 -19.43 -29.37
C LEU A 40 -28.07 -18.37 -28.67
N VAL A 41 -28.76 -17.58 -27.85
CA VAL A 41 -28.26 -16.53 -26.96
C VAL A 41 -26.89 -16.90 -26.36
N LEU A 42 -25.84 -16.21 -26.80
CA LEU A 42 -24.55 -16.17 -26.12
C LEU A 42 -24.74 -15.41 -24.80
N LEU A 43 -25.09 -16.14 -23.74
CA LEU A 43 -24.98 -15.66 -22.37
C LEU A 43 -23.49 -15.40 -22.09
N ALA A 44 -23.06 -14.16 -22.27
CA ALA A 44 -21.76 -13.71 -21.81
C ALA A 44 -21.76 -13.84 -20.27
N CYS A 45 -21.07 -14.85 -19.74
CA CYS A 45 -20.69 -14.88 -18.33
C CYS A 45 -19.72 -13.73 -18.09
N THR A 46 -20.24 -12.54 -17.83
CA THR A 46 -19.47 -11.48 -17.19
C THR A 46 -19.08 -12.03 -15.82
N LYS A 47 -17.80 -12.34 -15.66
CA LYS A 47 -17.19 -12.53 -14.34
C LYS A 47 -17.32 -11.18 -13.64
N LEU A 48 -18.42 -10.95 -12.93
CA LEU A 48 -18.43 -9.98 -11.84
C LEU A 48 -17.44 -10.54 -10.82
N GLY A 49 -16.20 -10.08 -10.91
CA GLY A 49 -15.25 -10.18 -9.81
C GLY A 49 -15.87 -9.40 -8.66
N SER A 50 -16.63 -10.09 -7.82
CA SER A 50 -17.03 -9.57 -6.52
C SER A 50 -15.75 -9.47 -5.71
N THR A 51 -15.10 -8.31 -5.72
CA THR A 51 -14.11 -7.98 -4.72
C THR A 51 -14.89 -7.85 -3.42
N ALA A 52 -14.96 -8.93 -2.65
CA ALA A 52 -15.33 -8.85 -1.24
C ALA A 52 -14.55 -7.67 -0.63
N PRO A 53 -15.19 -6.80 0.17
CA PRO A 53 -14.50 -5.66 0.73
C PRO A 53 -13.29 -6.19 1.48
N THR A 54 -12.08 -5.84 0.99
CA THR A 54 -10.86 -6.12 1.73
C THR A 54 -11.02 -5.43 3.07
N HIS A 55 -11.22 -6.23 4.12
CA HIS A 55 -11.40 -5.72 5.47
C HIS A 55 -10.30 -4.70 5.78
N CYS A 56 -10.67 -3.56 6.36
CA CYS A 56 -9.71 -2.55 6.79
C CYS A 56 -8.75 -3.15 7.83
N LEU A 57 -7.70 -2.42 8.19
CA LEU A 57 -6.85 -2.83 9.32
C LEU A 57 -7.69 -2.92 10.60
N GLN A 58 -7.35 -3.85 11.49
CA GLN A 58 -8.07 -4.05 12.74
C GLN A 58 -7.98 -2.78 13.59
N GLY A 59 -9.14 -2.30 14.08
CA GLY A 59 -9.22 -1.06 14.87
C GLY A 59 -9.13 0.22 14.04
N CYS A 60 -9.13 0.14 12.71
CA CYS A 60 -9.06 1.30 11.82
C CYS A 60 -10.31 1.46 10.95
N THR A 61 -10.53 2.70 10.51
CA THR A 61 -11.54 3.06 9.52
C THR A 61 -10.88 3.38 8.19
N CYS A 62 -11.42 2.89 7.09
CA CYS A 62 -10.90 3.13 5.75
C CYS A 62 -11.81 4.14 5.03
N ASP A 63 -11.35 5.38 4.89
CA ASP A 63 -12.05 6.38 4.08
C ASP A 63 -11.54 6.33 2.64
N ARG A 64 -12.44 5.94 1.73
CA ARG A 64 -12.19 5.87 0.29
C ARG A 64 -12.92 6.98 -0.49
N THR A 65 -13.67 7.83 0.21
CA THR A 65 -14.56 8.83 -0.40
C THR A 65 -13.88 10.17 -0.62
N SER A 66 -12.76 10.41 0.05
CA SER A 66 -11.97 11.62 -0.09
C SER A 66 -11.11 11.61 -1.37
N GLU A 67 -10.75 12.81 -1.83
CA GLU A 67 -9.72 13.01 -2.88
C GLU A 67 -8.37 12.35 -2.51
N SER A 68 -8.21 11.99 -1.23
CA SER A 68 -7.01 11.40 -0.65
C SER A 68 -7.40 10.20 0.23
N PRO A 69 -7.62 9.01 -0.37
CA PRO A 69 -8.01 7.82 0.36
C PRO A 69 -7.06 7.53 1.53
N THR A 70 -7.62 7.39 2.73
CA THR A 70 -6.86 7.36 3.98
C THR A 70 -7.32 6.20 4.88
N ILE A 71 -6.35 5.48 5.45
CA ILE A 71 -6.59 4.54 6.55
C ILE A 71 -6.40 5.29 7.86
N ILE A 72 -7.45 5.34 8.67
CA ILE A 72 -7.51 6.11 9.92
C ILE A 72 -7.50 5.15 11.10
N CYS A 73 -6.42 5.18 11.87
CA CYS A 73 -6.20 4.39 13.08
C CYS A 73 -5.96 5.32 14.29
N HIS A 74 -6.80 6.35 14.44
CA HIS A 74 -6.70 7.30 15.55
C HIS A 74 -7.16 6.65 16.86
N ASP A 75 -6.38 6.82 17.94
CA ASP A 75 -6.71 6.32 19.29
C ASP A 75 -7.12 4.83 19.31
N ALA A 76 -6.44 4.03 18.49
CA ALA A 76 -6.69 2.60 18.34
C ALA A 76 -5.91 1.75 19.37
N ASN A 77 -5.28 2.40 20.36
CA ASN A 77 -4.47 1.80 21.41
C ASN A 77 -3.33 0.90 20.85
N MET A 78 -2.73 1.31 19.75
CA MET A 78 -1.66 0.56 19.07
C MET A 78 -0.30 0.83 19.71
N THR A 79 0.50 -0.22 19.89
CA THR A 79 1.90 -0.12 20.36
C THR A 79 2.93 -0.40 19.27
N HIS A 80 2.46 -0.93 18.14
CA HIS A 80 3.28 -1.33 17.00
C HIS A 80 2.63 -0.83 15.71
N PHE A 81 3.43 -0.69 14.66
CA PHE A 81 2.94 -0.30 13.34
C PHE A 81 1.97 -1.37 12.77
N PRO A 82 0.77 -0.99 12.29
CA PRO A 82 -0.24 -1.96 11.88
C PRO A 82 0.02 -2.47 10.45
N LEU A 83 0.84 -3.52 10.32
CA LEU A 83 1.00 -4.21 9.04
C LEU A 83 -0.24 -5.09 8.73
N PRO A 84 -0.69 -5.14 7.46
CA PRO A 84 -1.78 -6.03 7.07
C PRO A 84 -1.35 -7.50 7.18
N ILE A 85 -2.17 -8.34 7.83
CA ILE A 85 -1.90 -9.78 8.00
C ILE A 85 -2.10 -10.54 6.68
N THR A 86 -2.90 -9.99 5.76
CA THR A 86 -3.29 -10.64 4.51
C THR A 86 -2.62 -9.98 3.31
N ASN A 87 -3.41 -9.32 2.47
CA ASN A 87 -2.93 -8.71 1.24
C ASN A 87 -2.49 -7.25 1.47
N PRO A 88 -1.55 -6.75 0.65
CA PRO A 88 -1.22 -5.34 0.61
C PRO A 88 -2.47 -4.46 0.49
N LYS A 89 -2.47 -3.33 1.18
CA LYS A 89 -3.56 -2.35 1.13
C LYS A 89 -3.25 -1.33 0.02
N THR A 90 -3.73 -1.63 -1.17
CA THR A 90 -3.62 -0.75 -2.34
C THR A 90 -4.64 0.39 -2.27
N SER A 91 -4.40 1.44 -3.06
CA SER A 91 -5.29 2.57 -3.29
C SER A 91 -5.54 3.47 -2.07
N PHE A 92 -4.69 3.37 -1.05
CA PHE A 92 -4.66 4.30 0.09
C PHE A 92 -3.38 5.12 0.02
N ASN A 93 -3.53 6.45 0.03
CA ASN A 93 -2.40 7.36 -0.06
C ASN A 93 -1.87 7.76 1.32
N PHE A 94 -2.69 7.69 2.35
CA PHE A 94 -2.30 8.13 3.68
C PHE A 94 -2.67 7.12 4.76
N LEU A 95 -1.82 7.06 5.77
CA LEU A 95 -2.04 6.28 6.98
C LEU A 95 -1.96 7.22 8.19
N GLN A 96 -3.06 7.32 8.92
CA GLN A 96 -3.13 8.16 10.10
C GLN A 96 -3.07 7.30 11.36
N LEU A 97 -1.97 7.39 12.10
CA LEU A 97 -1.67 6.62 13.31
C LEU A 97 -1.65 7.50 14.56
N THR A 98 -2.37 8.62 14.51
CA THR A 98 -2.36 9.64 15.56
C THR A 98 -2.86 9.11 16.90
N CYS A 99 -2.32 9.63 18.00
CA CYS A 99 -2.78 9.33 19.36
C CYS A 99 -2.76 7.85 19.74
N ASN A 100 -1.67 7.15 19.40
CA ASN A 100 -1.40 5.79 19.85
C ASN A 100 -0.15 5.77 20.76
N ASP A 101 0.41 4.59 21.02
CA ASP A 101 1.70 4.42 21.71
C ASP A 101 2.70 3.63 20.84
N ILE A 102 2.73 3.92 19.52
CA ILE A 102 3.63 3.23 18.59
C ILE A 102 5.07 3.57 18.93
N ARG A 103 5.86 2.52 19.20
CA ARG A 103 7.26 2.68 19.64
C ARG A 103 8.25 2.41 18.53
N THR A 104 7.97 1.39 17.72
CA THR A 104 8.85 0.89 16.67
C THR A 104 8.19 1.03 15.32
N VAL A 105 8.95 1.51 14.34
CA VAL A 105 8.53 1.60 12.94
C VAL A 105 9.34 0.58 12.13
N PRO A 106 8.69 -0.29 11.32
CA PRO A 106 9.38 -1.23 10.44
C PRO A 106 10.19 -0.52 9.35
N ASP A 107 11.00 -1.31 8.64
CA ASP A 107 11.73 -0.82 7.47
C ASP A 107 10.77 -0.34 6.38
N LEU A 108 11.16 0.74 5.70
CA LEU A 108 10.38 1.38 4.64
C LEU A 108 10.00 0.38 3.55
N ASP A 109 10.90 -0.52 3.16
CA ASP A 109 10.62 -1.49 2.09
C ASP A 109 9.46 -2.42 2.46
N LEU A 110 9.39 -2.84 3.73
CA LEU A 110 8.28 -3.64 4.25
C LEU A 110 6.97 -2.83 4.30
N ILE A 111 7.06 -1.55 4.66
CA ILE A 111 5.91 -0.64 4.65
C ILE A 111 5.41 -0.45 3.22
N MET A 112 6.27 -0.20 2.24
CA MET A 112 5.88 -0.01 0.84
C MET A 112 5.38 -1.30 0.19
N GLN A 113 5.90 -2.47 0.58
CA GLN A 113 5.35 -3.75 0.15
C GLN A 113 3.92 -3.94 0.67
N SER A 114 3.66 -3.48 1.89
CA SER A 114 2.36 -3.59 2.55
C SER A 114 1.36 -2.52 2.08
N PHE A 115 1.84 -1.32 1.75
CA PHE A 115 1.07 -0.14 1.36
C PHE A 115 1.72 0.51 0.12
N PRO A 116 1.54 -0.08 -1.07
CA PRO A 116 2.30 0.31 -2.27
C PRO A 116 1.99 1.72 -2.80
N ASP A 117 0.79 2.23 -2.54
CA ASP A 117 0.32 3.54 -3.02
C ASP A 117 0.44 4.64 -1.96
N LEU A 118 1.16 4.35 -0.86
CA LEU A 118 1.29 5.25 0.28
C LEU A 118 2.19 6.44 -0.08
N HIS A 119 1.71 7.63 0.24
CA HIS A 119 2.41 8.90 0.06
C HIS A 119 2.85 9.51 1.40
N GLY A 120 2.15 9.19 2.50
CA GLY A 120 2.51 9.72 3.81
C GLY A 120 1.87 9.03 5.01
N ILE A 121 2.48 9.26 6.17
CA ILE A 121 2.09 8.68 7.46
C ILE A 121 2.07 9.78 8.52
N ASP A 122 1.00 9.81 9.32
CA ASP A 122 0.86 10.72 10.45
C ASP A 122 1.03 9.95 11.76
N PHE A 123 2.14 10.23 12.46
CA PHE A 123 2.53 9.65 13.74
C PHE A 123 2.34 10.62 14.93
N GLN A 124 1.68 11.78 14.76
CA GLN A 124 1.53 12.74 15.84
C GLN A 124 0.81 12.14 17.07
N GLY A 125 1.18 12.55 18.28
CA GLY A 125 0.59 12.03 19.51
C GLY A 125 1.06 10.62 19.92
N ASN A 126 2.16 10.10 19.36
CA ASN A 126 2.81 8.87 19.81
C ASN A 126 4.04 9.22 20.68
N PRO A 127 3.91 9.22 22.03
CA PRO A 127 4.93 9.79 22.92
C PRO A 127 6.23 8.99 23.01
N HIS A 128 6.18 7.67 22.78
CA HIS A 128 7.33 6.77 22.86
C HIS A 128 7.86 6.34 21.49
N LEU A 129 7.48 7.03 20.42
CA LEU A 129 7.96 6.76 19.08
C LEU A 129 9.48 6.96 18.99
N ASN A 130 10.20 5.98 18.44
CA ASN A 130 11.61 6.14 18.15
C ASN A 130 11.82 7.10 16.97
N CYS A 131 12.05 8.38 17.26
CA CYS A 131 12.21 9.44 16.27
C CYS A 131 13.36 9.21 15.28
N THR A 132 14.47 8.59 15.70
CA THR A 132 15.60 8.28 14.82
C THR A 132 15.20 7.28 13.73
N SER A 133 14.26 6.38 14.02
CA SER A 133 13.75 5.42 13.02
C SER A 133 12.98 6.09 11.89
N LEU A 134 12.60 7.37 12.01
CA LEU A 134 11.86 8.08 10.96
C LEU A 134 12.75 8.61 9.83
N GLU A 135 14.08 8.66 10.04
CA GLU A 135 15.02 9.17 9.03
C GLU A 135 14.98 8.38 7.72
N GLN A 136 14.65 7.08 7.78
CA GLN A 136 14.50 6.22 6.61
C GLN A 136 13.46 6.70 5.60
N PHE A 137 12.49 7.51 6.05
CA PHE A 137 11.40 8.04 5.22
C PHE A 137 11.77 9.33 4.51
N ALA A 138 12.91 9.94 4.84
CA ALA A 138 13.31 11.23 4.32
C ALA A 138 13.24 11.25 2.79
N ARG A 139 12.41 12.17 2.25
CA ARG A 139 12.20 12.38 0.80
C ARG A 139 11.57 11.18 0.06
N LYS A 140 11.07 10.17 0.78
CA LYS A 140 10.39 8.99 0.21
C LYS A 140 8.92 8.93 0.61
N LEU A 141 8.60 9.30 1.85
CA LEU A 141 7.24 9.46 2.36
C LEU A 141 7.10 10.79 3.11
N ALA A 142 5.92 11.38 3.03
CA ALA A 142 5.53 12.52 3.85
C ALA A 142 5.26 12.05 5.29
N ILE A 143 6.08 12.46 6.25
CA ILE A 143 5.93 12.08 7.66
C ILE A 143 5.49 13.28 8.50
N LEU A 144 4.38 13.15 9.20
CA LEU A 144 4.00 14.04 10.29
C LEU A 144 4.34 13.36 11.62
N SER A 145 5.04 14.05 12.51
CA SER A 145 5.39 13.54 13.84
C SER A 145 5.68 14.68 14.80
N ASP A 146 5.63 14.40 16.11
CA ASP A 146 5.94 15.38 17.15
C ASP A 146 7.44 15.37 17.55
N CYS A 147 8.29 14.65 16.82
CA CYS A 147 9.70 14.43 17.14
C CYS A 147 10.55 15.71 17.21
N HIS A 148 10.20 16.71 16.40
CA HIS A 148 10.91 17.99 16.34
C HIS A 148 9.98 19.19 16.60
N SER A 149 8.77 18.93 17.10
CA SER A 149 7.79 19.97 17.42
C SER A 149 7.91 20.36 18.89
N SER A 150 7.95 21.67 19.16
CA SER A 150 7.77 22.21 20.51
C SER A 150 6.34 22.01 21.02
N GLU A 151 5.38 21.96 20.10
CA GLU A 151 3.97 21.72 20.38
C GLU A 151 3.62 20.27 19.99
N LYS A 152 3.53 19.39 20.98
CA LYS A 152 3.09 18.00 20.77
C LYS A 152 1.57 17.95 20.65
N LEU A 153 1.06 17.06 19.81
CA LEU A 153 -0.38 16.84 19.73
C LEU A 153 -0.91 16.36 21.09
N SER A 154 -1.85 17.11 21.65
CA SER A 154 -2.51 16.72 22.91
C SER A 154 -3.67 15.78 22.59
N CYS A 155 -3.46 14.50 22.85
CA CYS A 155 -4.49 13.48 22.73
C CYS A 155 -5.38 13.55 23.98
N GLN A 156 -6.58 14.14 23.84
CA GLN A 156 -7.56 14.11 24.90
C GLN A 156 -8.01 12.66 25.13
N LYS A 157 -7.53 12.03 26.20
CA LYS A 157 -8.22 10.88 26.78
C LYS A 157 -9.58 11.41 27.22
N THR A 158 -10.65 10.91 26.61
CA THR A 158 -12.02 11.34 26.92
C THR A 158 -12.21 11.51 28.43
N PRO A 159 -12.70 12.67 28.91
CA PRO A 159 -13.22 12.75 30.26
C PRO A 159 -14.41 11.79 30.36
N THR A 160 -14.51 11.11 31.50
CA THR A 160 -15.73 10.44 31.98
C THR A 160 -17.02 11.20 31.59
N PRO A 161 -18.15 10.49 31.36
CA PRO A 161 -19.32 10.99 30.64
C PRO A 161 -20.03 12.15 31.38
N ALA A 162 -19.52 13.35 31.22
CA ALA A 162 -20.12 14.58 31.72
C ALA A 162 -19.71 15.78 30.83
N SER A 163 -19.79 15.63 29.51
CA SER A 163 -19.71 16.78 28.59
C SER A 163 -20.32 16.42 27.24
N LYS A 164 -21.65 16.34 27.18
CA LYS A 164 -22.35 16.58 25.91
C LYS A 164 -22.35 18.09 25.69
N SER A 165 -21.29 18.63 25.08
CA SER A 165 -21.37 19.96 24.49
C SER A 165 -22.24 19.86 23.24
N LYS A 166 -23.51 20.17 23.42
CA LYS A 166 -24.48 20.47 22.37
C LYS A 166 -24.08 21.83 21.80
N ASN A 167 -24.06 21.94 20.47
CA ASN A 167 -23.92 23.17 19.64
C ASN A 167 -22.54 23.40 19.01
N SER A 168 -22.28 22.79 17.87
CA SER A 168 -22.12 23.57 16.63
C SER A 168 -22.25 22.64 15.42
N ALA A 169 -23.24 22.90 14.57
CA ALA A 169 -23.23 22.46 13.18
C ALA A 169 -22.23 23.34 12.40
N SER A 170 -20.97 23.36 12.83
CA SER A 170 -19.87 23.95 12.07
C SER A 170 -19.06 22.79 11.52
N LYS A 171 -18.97 22.73 10.19
CA LYS A 171 -18.12 21.86 9.37
C LYS A 171 -17.14 21.00 10.20
N PHE A 172 -17.49 19.73 10.37
CA PHE A 172 -16.60 18.61 10.66
C PHE A 172 -15.61 18.44 9.49
N CYS A 173 -14.87 19.49 9.13
CA CYS A 173 -13.53 19.33 8.56
C CYS A 173 -12.61 19.10 9.77
N ASP A 174 -12.84 17.95 10.38
CA ASP A 174 -12.16 17.47 11.57
C ASP A 174 -10.67 17.35 11.31
N GLY A 175 -9.87 17.31 12.38
CA GLY A 175 -8.40 17.24 12.30
C GLY A 175 -7.87 16.26 11.23
N HIS A 176 -8.61 15.19 10.93
CA HIS A 176 -8.38 14.28 9.79
C HIS A 176 -8.22 14.96 8.42
N CYS A 177 -9.13 15.86 8.03
CA CYS A 177 -9.03 16.59 6.77
C CYS A 177 -7.80 17.51 6.75
N GLN A 178 -7.45 18.08 7.90
CA GLN A 178 -6.27 18.93 8.04
C GLN A 178 -4.98 18.12 7.94
N SER A 179 -4.89 16.95 8.58
CA SER A 179 -3.74 16.03 8.46
C SER A 179 -3.58 15.56 7.01
N ALA A 180 -4.63 15.02 6.39
CA ALA A 180 -4.57 14.54 5.01
C ALA A 180 -4.16 15.66 4.03
N LYS A 181 -4.67 16.88 4.22
CA LYS A 181 -4.24 18.04 3.43
C LYS A 181 -2.77 18.38 3.65
N LYS A 182 -2.31 18.47 4.91
CA LYS A 182 -0.90 18.72 5.25
C LYS A 182 0.02 17.67 4.64
N MET A 183 -0.35 16.39 4.72
CA MET A 183 0.40 15.28 4.12
C MET A 183 0.40 15.37 2.59
N GLY A 184 -0.72 15.74 1.99
CA GLY A 184 -0.83 16.00 0.55
C GLY A 184 0.09 17.13 0.08
N ASP A 185 0.21 18.21 0.85
CA ASP A 185 1.10 19.32 0.53
C ASP A 185 2.58 18.92 0.71
N LEU A 186 2.92 18.21 1.79
CA LEU A 186 4.28 17.66 1.97
C LEU A 186 4.67 16.69 0.85
N TRP A 187 3.73 15.86 0.38
CA TRP A 187 3.97 14.98 -0.76
C TRP A 187 4.20 15.75 -2.07
N LYS A 188 3.51 16.87 -2.28
CA LYS A 188 3.80 17.74 -3.44
C LYS A 188 5.22 18.29 -3.36
N ASP A 189 5.68 18.70 -2.19
CA ASP A 189 7.05 19.20 -1.99
C ASP A 189 8.10 18.12 -2.27
N ILE A 190 7.87 16.88 -1.80
CA ILE A 190 8.72 15.72 -2.13
C ILE A 190 8.77 15.49 -3.64
N LYS A 191 7.62 15.53 -4.32
CA LYS A 191 7.54 15.39 -5.79
C LYS A 191 8.25 16.53 -6.52
N GLN A 192 8.19 17.75 -6.01
CA GLN A 192 8.92 18.87 -6.62
C GLN A 192 10.42 18.75 -6.41
N PHE A 193 10.86 18.34 -5.22
CA PHE A 193 12.26 18.11 -4.92
C PHE A 193 12.86 17.04 -5.83
N THR A 194 12.18 15.90 -5.98
CA THR A 194 12.61 14.80 -6.87
C THR A 194 12.62 15.21 -8.34
N LYS A 195 11.68 16.04 -8.79
CA LYS A 195 11.71 16.59 -10.16
C LYS A 195 12.86 17.58 -10.40
N LYS A 196 13.17 18.43 -9.42
CA LYS A 196 14.25 19.43 -9.50
C LYS A 196 15.64 18.77 -9.42
N PHE A 197 15.77 17.71 -8.61
CA PHE A 197 16.95 16.84 -8.59
C PHE A 197 16.86 15.84 -9.75
N ASN A 198 17.02 16.31 -10.99
CA ASN A 198 17.22 15.42 -12.11
C ASN A 198 18.61 14.78 -11.95
N VAL A 199 18.67 13.60 -11.31
CA VAL A 199 19.91 12.89 -10.96
C VAL A 199 20.81 12.70 -12.19
N LYS A 200 20.24 12.58 -13.40
CA LYS A 200 21.00 12.55 -14.65
C LYS A 200 21.81 13.83 -14.92
N GLN A 201 21.26 15.00 -14.58
CA GLN A 201 21.95 16.26 -14.78
C GLN A 201 23.10 16.42 -13.78
N VAL A 202 22.87 16.07 -12.50
CA VAL A 202 23.93 16.10 -11.48
C VAL A 202 25.03 15.07 -11.76
N LEU A 203 24.69 13.86 -12.20
CA LEU A 203 25.68 12.84 -12.56
C LEU A 203 26.48 13.28 -13.81
N ASN A 204 25.83 13.85 -14.81
CA ASN A 204 26.54 14.38 -15.98
C ASN A 204 27.44 15.56 -15.57
N ASP A 205 26.96 16.49 -14.76
CA ASP A 205 27.77 17.63 -14.29
C ASP A 205 28.96 17.20 -13.40
N PHE A 206 28.86 16.08 -12.67
CA PHE A 206 29.94 15.53 -11.84
C PHE A 206 30.93 14.64 -12.62
N PHE A 207 30.48 13.93 -13.65
CA PHE A 207 31.33 13.03 -14.45
C PHE A 207 31.88 13.68 -15.74
N ASP A 208 31.34 14.81 -16.21
CA ASP A 208 31.89 15.61 -17.32
C ASP A 208 32.82 16.76 -16.86
N TYR A 209 33.08 16.91 -15.55
CA TYR A 209 34.08 17.88 -15.09
C TYR A 209 35.50 17.33 -15.33
N LYS A 210 36.04 17.68 -16.50
CA LYS A 210 37.37 17.32 -17.01
C LYS A 210 38.46 18.26 -16.50
#